data_AF-A0A3N5IJT4-F1
#
_entry.id   AF-A0A3N5IJT4-F1
#
_cell.length_a   1.000
_cell.length_b   1.000
_cell.length_c   1.000
_cell.angle_alpha   90.00
_cell.angle_beta   90.00
_cell.angle_gamma   90.00
#
_symmetry.space_group_name_H-M   'P 1'
#
loop_
_entity.id
_entity.type
_entity.pdbx_description
1 polymer ?
#
loop_
_entity_poly.entity_id
_entity_poly.type
_entity_poly.pdbx_seq_one_letter_code
_entity_poly.pdbx_strand_id
1 'polypeptide(L)'
;MFRCMRTNIELNDDLLAEARKYSRAKNKRAIVEEALGVYVAVKAEERRRLTYKERLDRLRDRTRSVRLSGDTRDILRQDRDSR
;
A
#
# COMPACT_ATOMS: atom_id res chain seq x y z
N MET A 1 23.24 -1.93 -6.52
CA MET A 1 24.03 -1.33 -7.63
C MET A 1 23.04 -0.92 -8.71
N PHE A 2 22.61 0.35 -8.75
CA PHE A 2 21.68 0.81 -9.80
C PHE A 2 22.46 0.95 -11.12
N ARG A 3 22.20 0.04 -12.07
CA ARG A 3 22.79 0.06 -13.41
C ARG A 3 22.13 1.19 -14.18
N CYS A 4 22.79 2.34 -14.27
CA CYS A 4 22.28 3.51 -14.97
C CYS A 4 22.42 3.26 -16.49
N MET A 5 21.33 2.87 -17.16
CA MET A 5 21.28 2.87 -18.62
C MET A 5 20.94 4.29 -19.09
N ARG A 6 21.76 4.85 -19.98
CA ARG A 6 21.45 6.12 -20.66
C ARG A 6 20.42 5.82 -21.73
N THR A 7 19.17 6.12 -21.46
CA THR A 7 18.08 5.99 -22.42
C THR A 7 17.70 7.39 -22.91
N ASN A 8 17.74 7.60 -24.23
CA ASN A 8 17.19 8.81 -24.85
C ASN A 8 15.68 8.63 -24.92
N ILE A 9 14.97 9.23 -23.96
CA ILE A 9 13.51 9.25 -23.92
C ILE A 9 13.04 10.69 -24.13
N GLU A 10 12.05 10.86 -25.00
CA GLU A 10 11.34 12.14 -25.12
C GLU A 10 10.37 12.26 -23.95
N LEU A 11 10.47 13.37 -23.22
CA LEU A 11 9.62 13.68 -22.08
C LEU A 11 8.80 14.91 -22.42
N ASN A 12 7.52 14.89 -22.06
CA ASN A 12 6.66 16.07 -22.19
C ASN A 12 7.19 17.18 -21.26
N ASP A 13 7.59 18.30 -21.85
CA ASP A 13 8.19 19.43 -21.13
C ASP A 13 7.19 20.13 -20.20
N ASP A 14 5.90 20.13 -20.50
CA ASP A 14 4.85 20.71 -19.65
C ASP A 14 4.69 19.89 -18.37
N LEU A 15 4.63 18.56 -18.49
CA LEU A 15 4.59 17.66 -17.33
C LEU A 15 5.85 17.76 -16.49
N LEU A 16 7.02 17.97 -17.12
CA LEU A 16 8.27 18.21 -16.42
C LEU A 16 8.25 19.55 -15.68
N ALA A 17 7.68 20.59 -16.28
CA ALA A 17 7.53 21.91 -15.65
C ALA A 17 6.57 21.87 -14.46
N GLU A 18 5.49 21.09 -14.55
CA GLU A 18 4.60 20.84 -13.42
C GLU A 18 5.27 20.02 -12.33
N ALA A 19 5.94 18.91 -12.68
CA ALA A 19 6.66 18.07 -11.73
C ALA A 19 7.75 18.84 -10.98
N ARG A 20 8.42 19.81 -11.63
CA ARG A 20 9.37 20.72 -10.98
C ARG A 20 8.77 21.54 -9.85
N LYS A 21 7.48 21.85 -9.87
CA LYS A 21 6.82 22.59 -8.77
C LYS A 21 6.74 21.74 -7.49
N TYR A 22 6.68 20.42 -7.65
CA TYR A 22 6.52 19.47 -6.55
C TYR A 22 7.83 18.77 -6.16
N SER A 23 8.81 18.73 -7.06
CA SER A 23 10.11 18.12 -6.85
C SER A 23 11.14 19.15 -6.37
N ARG A 24 12.08 18.72 -5.50
CA ARG A 24 13.24 19.54 -5.10
C ARG A 24 14.41 19.44 -6.08
N ALA A 25 14.28 18.63 -7.13
CA ALA A 25 15.37 18.31 -8.03
C ALA A 25 15.59 19.37 -9.11
N LYS A 26 16.86 19.68 -9.37
CA LYS A 26 17.27 20.71 -10.35
C LYS A 26 17.43 20.18 -11.78
N ASN A 27 17.46 18.86 -11.99
CA ASN A 27 17.72 18.26 -13.30
C ASN A 27 16.62 17.26 -13.70
N LYS A 28 16.35 17.14 -15.01
CA LYS A 28 15.28 16.28 -15.56
C LYS A 28 15.43 14.83 -15.09
N ARG A 29 16.67 14.31 -14.99
CA ARG A 29 16.95 12.95 -14.55
C ARG A 29 16.52 12.69 -13.10
N ALA A 30 16.86 13.59 -12.18
CA ALA A 30 16.55 13.44 -10.77
C ALA A 30 15.04 13.55 -10.52
N ILE A 31 14.31 14.36 -11.29
CA ILE A 31 12.83 14.40 -11.25
C ILE A 31 12.27 13.03 -11.66
N VAL A 32 12.80 12.42 -12.72
CA VAL A 32 12.36 11.10 -13.17
C VAL A 32 12.71 10.02 -12.15
N GLU A 33 13.90 10.05 -11.56
CA GLU A 33 14.31 9.12 -10.49
C GLU A 33 13.40 9.24 -9.25
N GLU A 34 13.07 10.47 -8.85
CA GLU A 34 12.13 10.74 -7.75
C GLU A 34 10.72 10.21 -8.08
N ALA A 35 10.22 10.49 -9.29
CA ALA A 35 8.92 10.01 -9.76
C ALA A 35 8.85 8.47 -9.80
N LEU A 36 9.90 7.81 -10.29
CA LEU A 36 10.00 6.35 -10.31
C LEU A 36 10.03 5.77 -8.89
N GLY A 37 10.74 6.41 -7.96
CA GLY A 37 10.74 6.03 -6.55
C GLY A 37 9.34 6.10 -5.92
N VAL A 38 8.63 7.20 -6.15
CA VAL A 38 7.24 7.37 -5.69
C VAL A 38 6.32 6.33 -6.31
N TYR A 39 6.43 6.10 -7.61
CA TYR A 39 5.61 5.11 -8.31
C TYR A 39 5.78 3.70 -7.73
N VAL A 40 7.03 3.27 -7.51
CA VAL A 40 7.32 1.97 -6.89
C VAL A 40 6.76 1.89 -5.48
N ALA A 41 6.89 2.94 -4.68
CA ALA A 41 6.35 2.98 -3.32
C ALA A 41 4.81 2.84 -3.31
N VAL A 42 4.12 3.59 -4.17
CA VAL A 42 2.65 3.52 -4.31
C VAL A 42 2.22 2.13 -4.76
N LYS A 43 2.87 1.54 -5.76
CA LYS A 43 2.55 0.18 -6.22
C LYS A 43 2.83 -0.89 -5.18
N ALA A 44 3.88 -0.73 -4.38
CA ALA A 44 4.15 -1.62 -3.26
C ALA A 44 3.05 -1.53 -2.19
N GLU A 45 2.57 -0.33 -1.87
CA GLU A 45 1.44 -0.14 -0.95
C GLU A 45 0.14 -0.74 -1.50
N GLU A 46 -0.21 -0.46 -2.76
CA GLU A 46 -1.40 -1.03 -3.41
C GLU A 46 -1.39 -2.56 -3.32
N ARG A 47 -0.25 -3.18 -3.63
CA ARG A 47 -0.09 -4.63 -3.53
C ARG A 47 -0.27 -5.13 -2.10
N ARG A 48 0.30 -4.44 -1.10
CA ARG A 48 0.11 -4.79 0.32
C ARG A 48 -1.37 -4.68 0.74
N ARG A 49 -2.07 -3.63 0.30
CA ARG A 49 -3.50 -3.43 0.59
C ARG A 49 -4.37 -4.51 -0.03
N LEU A 50 -4.09 -4.92 -1.27
CA LEU A 50 -4.77 -6.03 -1.93
C LEU A 50 -4.58 -7.33 -1.12
N THR A 51 -3.35 -7.65 -0.73
CA THR A 51 -3.07 -8.82 0.11
C THR A 51 -3.75 -8.74 1.47
N TYR A 52 -3.86 -7.55 2.07
CA TYR A 52 -4.58 -7.38 3.33
C TYR A 52 -6.08 -7.60 3.20
N LYS A 53 -6.70 -7.08 2.13
CA LYS A 53 -8.11 -7.32 1.81
C LYS A 53 -8.37 -8.81 1.58
N GLU A 54 -7.54 -9.48 0.80
CA GLU A 54 -7.61 -10.93 0.57
C GLU A 54 -7.46 -11.73 1.88
N ARG A 55 -6.58 -11.31 2.79
CA ARG A 55 -6.44 -11.92 4.12
C ARG A 55 -7.69 -11.73 4.97
N LEU A 56 -8.31 -10.55 4.94
CA LEU A 56 -9.55 -10.28 5.65
C LEU A 56 -10.73 -11.07 5.09
N ASP A 57 -10.84 -11.18 3.77
CA ASP A 57 -11.89 -11.97 3.11
C ASP A 57 -11.73 -13.45 3.46
N ARG A 58 -10.50 -13.99 3.40
CA ARG A 58 -10.21 -15.36 3.83
C ARG A 58 -10.50 -15.59 5.32
N LEU A 59 -10.21 -14.60 6.17
CA LEU A 59 -10.56 -14.65 7.59
C LEU A 59 -12.07 -14.69 7.75
N ARG A 60 -12.81 -13.77 7.11
CA ARG A 60 -14.28 -13.74 7.13
C ARG A 60 -14.88 -15.06 6.70
N ASP A 61 -14.42 -15.66 5.61
CA ASP A 61 -14.89 -16.96 5.14
C ASP A 61 -14.63 -18.06 6.18
N ARG A 62 -13.43 -18.05 6.80
CA ARG A 62 -13.06 -19.00 7.85
C ARG A 62 -13.88 -18.82 9.13
N THR A 63 -14.21 -17.58 9.52
CA THR A 63 -15.06 -17.34 10.70
C THR A 63 -16.54 -17.56 10.42
N ARG A 64 -16.97 -17.53 9.15
CA ARG A 64 -18.37 -17.77 8.75
C ARG A 64 -18.86 -19.18 9.09
N SER A 65 -17.96 -20.16 9.09
CA SER A 65 -18.26 -21.53 9.51
C SER A 65 -18.17 -21.75 11.02
N VAL A 66 -17.62 -20.78 11.77
CA VAL A 66 -17.52 -20.85 13.23
C VAL A 66 -18.83 -20.33 13.83
N ARG A 67 -19.69 -21.27 14.26
CA ARG A 67 -20.83 -20.95 15.13
C ARG A 67 -20.32 -20.84 16.56
N LEU A 68 -20.36 -19.64 17.13
CA LEU A 68 -20.10 -19.45 18.55
C LEU A 68 -21.19 -20.20 19.34
N SER A 69 -20.77 -21.05 20.28
CA SER A 69 -21.67 -21.91 21.07
C SER A 69 -22.46 -21.15 22.15
N GLY A 70 -22.42 -19.82 22.14
CA GLY A 70 -23.10 -18.96 23.10
C GLY A 70 -23.11 -17.52 22.61
N ASP A 71 -24.06 -16.73 23.11
CA ASP A 71 -24.12 -15.30 22.85
C ASP A 71 -22.82 -14.64 23.33
N THR A 72 -22.25 -13.73 22.55
CA THR A 72 -21.02 -13.02 22.91
C THR A 72 -21.10 -12.37 24.29
N ARG A 73 -22.31 -11.98 24.72
CA ARG A 73 -22.56 -11.42 26.06
C ARG A 73 -22.37 -12.43 27.18
N ASP A 74 -22.66 -13.71 26.94
CA ASP A 74 -22.53 -14.76 27.94
C ASP A 74 -21.05 -15.13 28.16
N ILE A 75 -20.25 -15.11 27.09
CA ILE A 75 -18.79 -15.29 27.17
C ILE A 75 -18.13 -14.15 27.95
N LEU A 76 -18.53 -12.90 27.68
CA LEU A 76 -18.01 -11.72 28.39
C LEU A 76 -18.45 -11.67 29.86
N ARG A 77 -19.65 -12.19 30.18
CA ARG A 77 -20.10 -12.34 31.58
C ARG A 77 -19.25 -13.37 32.33
N GLN A 78 -19.03 -14.55 31.75
CA GLN A 78 -18.19 -15.58 32.39
C GLN A 78 -16.78 -15.08 32.69
N ASP A 79 -16.15 -14.36 31.78
CA ASP A 79 -14.80 -13.82 31.98
C ASP A 79 -14.75 -12.74 33.08
N ARG A 80 -15.82 -11.97 33.21
CA ARG A 80 -15.98 -10.96 34.28
C ARG A 80 -16.23 -11.59 35.65
N ASP A 81 -17.04 -12.65 35.71
CA ASP A 81 -17.39 -13.33 36.96
C ASP A 81 -16.27 -14.27 37.46
N SER A 82 -15.26 -14.54 36.62
CA SER A 82 -14.09 -15.37 36.94
C SER A 82 -12.89 -14.58 37.50
N ARG A 83 -13.02 -13.25 37.69
CA ARG A 83 -12.03 -12.37 38.31
C ARG A 83 -12.47 -11.92 39.69
#